data_AF-A0A973RN66-F1
#
_entry.id   AF-A0A973RN66-F1
#
_cell.length_a   1.000
_cell.length_b   1.000
_cell.length_c   1.000
_cell.angle_alpha   90.00
_cell.angle_beta   90.00
_cell.angle_gamma   90.00
#
_symmetry.space_group_name_H-M   'P 1'
#
loop_
_entity.id
_entity.type
_entity.pdbx_description
1 polymer ?
#
loop_
_entity_poly.entity_id
_entity_poly.type
_entity_poly.pdbx_seq_one_letter_code
_entity_poly.pdbx_strand_id
1 'polypeptide(L)'
;MSIIHALLLWILGVLVPGTGMRRADARPAVPSHVRRPGESRETTAWLPAPRSPYGLDVPLNGASVVAVRPYVAACEREQARQYRRRLGLVLAADFGIDLNRHLIGAEGVA
;
A
#
# COMPACT_ATOMS: atom_id res chain seq x y z
N MET A 1 -0.10 12.97 31.78
CA MET A 1 -0.09 11.98 30.68
C MET A 1 0.67 12.59 29.52
N SER A 2 1.92 12.16 29.36
CA SER A 2 3.00 12.91 28.71
C SER A 2 2.80 13.06 27.20
N ILE A 3 3.08 14.25 26.68
CA ILE A 3 3.03 14.61 25.24
C ILE A 3 3.84 13.64 24.37
N ILE A 4 4.85 13.01 24.97
CA ILE A 4 5.69 11.97 24.35
C ILE A 4 4.84 10.77 23.94
N HIS A 5 3.88 10.34 24.77
CA HIS A 5 3.02 9.20 24.46
C HIS A 5 2.04 9.53 23.31
N ALA A 6 1.51 10.75 23.30
CA ALA A 6 0.65 11.21 22.21
C ALA A 6 1.40 11.27 20.87
N LEU A 7 2.65 11.73 20.91
CA LEU A 7 3.52 11.81 19.74
C LEU A 7 3.95 10.41 19.27
N LEU A 8 4.24 9.48 20.18
CA LEU A 8 4.56 8.08 19.86
C LEU A 8 3.38 7.35 19.23
N LEU A 9 2.16 7.54 19.75
CA LEU A 9 0.93 6.97 19.19
C LEU A 9 0.62 7.55 17.81
N TRP A 10 0.86 8.85 17.62
CA TRP A 10 0.67 9.51 16.33
C TRP A 10 1.66 8.96 15.27
N ILE A 11 2.94 8.86 15.62
CA ILE A 11 3.97 8.27 14.75
C ILE A 11 3.65 6.82 14.42
N LEU A 12 3.22 6.03 15.41
CA LEU A 12 2.88 4.63 15.23
C LEU A 12 1.64 4.46 14.32
N GLY A 13 0.64 5.33 14.44
CA GLY A 13 -0.53 5.34 13.57
C GLY A 13 -0.23 5.72 12.11
N VAL A 14 0.82 6.51 11.88
CA VAL A 14 1.26 6.91 10.53
C VAL A 14 2.19 5.86 9.90
N LEU A 15 3.05 5.23 10.70
CA LEU A 15 4.10 4.30 10.22
C LEU A 15 3.71 2.83 10.24
N VAL A 16 2.80 2.40 11.11
CA VAL A 16 2.33 1.01 11.10
C VAL A 16 1.38 0.86 9.93
N PRO A 17 1.71 0.05 8.91
CA PRO A 17 0.78 -0.25 7.84
C PRO A 17 -0.44 -0.89 8.50
N GLY A 18 -1.62 -0.29 8.32
CA GLY A 18 -2.86 -0.88 8.79
C GLY A 18 -2.88 -2.34 8.35
N THR A 19 -2.73 -3.25 9.30
CA THR A 19 -2.69 -4.68 9.03
C THR A 19 -3.99 -4.99 8.30
N GLY A 20 -3.88 -5.43 7.06
CA GLY A 20 -5.01 -5.63 6.13
C GLY A 20 -6.00 -6.71 6.57
N MET A 21 -6.00 -7.11 7.85
CA MET A 21 -6.91 -8.09 8.44
C MET A 21 -8.37 -7.61 8.49
N ARG A 22 -8.65 -6.33 8.27
CA ARG A 22 -10.04 -5.83 8.23
C ARG A 22 -10.84 -6.30 7.01
N ARG A 23 -10.25 -7.06 6.08
CA ARG A 23 -10.97 -7.65 4.94
C ARG A 23 -11.13 -9.17 5.01
N ALA A 24 -10.60 -9.85 6.03
CA ALA A 24 -10.77 -11.29 6.17
C ALA A 24 -12.22 -11.68 6.55
N ASP A 25 -12.91 -10.82 7.32
CA ASP A 25 -14.28 -11.08 7.80
C ASP A 25 -15.39 -10.45 6.94
N ALA A 26 -15.03 -9.72 5.88
CA ALA A 26 -16.02 -9.21 4.94
C ALA A 26 -16.44 -10.35 3.99
N ARG A 27 -17.22 -11.30 4.54
CA ARG A 27 -18.00 -12.25 3.74
C ARG A 27 -18.71 -11.42 2.67
N PRO A 28 -18.50 -11.67 1.36
CA PRO A 28 -19.22 -10.92 0.35
C PRO A 28 -20.71 -11.13 0.62
N ALA A 29 -21.40 -10.04 0.93
CA ALA A 29 -22.85 -10.06 1.03
C ALA A 29 -23.34 -10.53 -0.34
N VAL A 30 -23.92 -11.73 -0.37
CA VAL A 30 -24.64 -12.22 -1.55
C VAL A 30 -25.65 -11.13 -1.88
N PRO A 31 -25.62 -10.51 -3.07
CA PRO A 31 -26.65 -9.57 -3.44
C PRO A 31 -27.96 -10.35 -3.46
N SER A 32 -28.85 -10.06 -2.50
CA SER A 32 -30.21 -10.56 -2.52
C SER A 32 -30.89 -9.89 -3.70
N HIS A 33 -30.92 -10.59 -4.84
CA HIS A 33 -31.78 -10.20 -5.95
C HIS A 33 -33.22 -10.21 -5.44
N VAL A 34 -33.75 -9.02 -5.19
CA VAL A 34 -35.18 -8.81 -4.92
C VAL A 34 -35.94 -9.34 -6.13
N ARG A 35 -36.54 -10.52 -5.97
CA ARG A 35 -37.37 -11.16 -7.00
C ARG A 35 -38.64 -10.33 -7.15
N ARG A 36 -38.73 -9.55 -8.22
CA ARG A 36 -39.98 -8.90 -8.64
C ARG A 36 -40.89 -10.00 -9.21
N PRO A 37 -42.11 -10.23 -8.67
CA PRO A 37 -43.03 -11.17 -9.28
C PRO A 37 -43.85 -10.42 -10.34
N GLY A 38 -43.71 -10.82 -11.59
CA GLY A 38 -44.56 -10.32 -12.67
C GLY A 38 -43.88 -10.41 -14.02
N GLU A 39 -44.14 -11.52 -14.72
CA GLU A 39 -44.63 -11.59 -16.10
C GLU A 39 -44.10 -12.82 -16.84
N SER A 40 -44.90 -13.23 -17.83
CA SER A 40 -45.06 -14.58 -18.33
C SER A 40 -43.82 -15.27 -18.88
N ARG A 41 -43.88 -16.58 -18.72
CA ARG A 41 -43.00 -17.64 -19.20
C ARG A 41 -42.95 -17.64 -20.74
N GLU A 42 -41.86 -17.12 -21.29
CA GLU A 42 -41.41 -17.47 -22.64
C GLU A 42 -40.06 -18.19 -22.53
N THR A 43 -39.99 -19.36 -23.16
CA THR A 43 -38.84 -20.27 -23.16
C THR A 43 -37.67 -19.63 -23.92
N THR A 44 -37.01 -18.66 -23.28
CA THR A 44 -35.83 -18.01 -23.83
C THR A 44 -34.68 -18.98 -23.68
N ALA A 45 -34.08 -19.39 -24.80
CA ALA A 45 -32.83 -20.14 -24.79
C ALA A 45 -31.85 -19.41 -23.87
N TRP A 46 -31.40 -20.09 -22.82
CA TRP A 46 -30.56 -19.51 -21.78
C TRP A 46 -29.29 -18.95 -22.40
N LEU A 47 -29.22 -17.62 -22.53
CA LEU A 47 -27.96 -16.94 -22.82
C LEU A 47 -27.05 -17.12 -21.60
N PRO A 48 -25.74 -17.35 -21.80
CA PRO A 48 -24.80 -17.39 -20.70
C PRO A 48 -24.85 -16.04 -19.96
N ALA A 49 -24.82 -16.10 -18.62
CA ALA A 49 -24.83 -14.91 -17.79
C ALA A 49 -23.74 -13.93 -18.27
N PRO A 50 -24.05 -12.63 -18.42
CA PRO A 50 -23.06 -11.64 -18.82
C PRO A 50 -21.87 -11.67 -17.87
N ARG A 51 -20.67 -11.95 -18.39
CA ARG A 51 -19.42 -11.93 -17.62
C ARG A 51 -18.61 -10.72 -18.04
N SER A 52 -18.04 -10.02 -17.06
CA SER A 52 -17.03 -9.01 -17.38
C SER A 52 -15.77 -9.74 -17.89
N PRO A 53 -15.06 -9.19 -18.89
CA PRO A 53 -13.83 -9.80 -19.41
C PRO A 53 -12.71 -9.87 -18.36
N TYR A 54 -12.87 -9.19 -17.23
CA TYR A 54 -11.96 -9.22 -16.07
C TYR A 54 -12.54 -9.97 -14.86
N GLY A 55 -13.71 -10.56 -15.01
CA GLY A 55 -14.35 -11.36 -13.97
C GLY A 55 -13.60 -12.67 -13.82
N LEU A 56 -12.87 -12.82 -12.73
CA LEU A 56 -12.24 -14.08 -12.38
C LEU A 56 -13.34 -15.11 -12.06
N ASP A 57 -13.45 -16.13 -12.91
CA ASP A 57 -14.36 -17.26 -12.71
C ASP A 57 -14.01 -18.10 -11.47
N VAL A 58 -12.76 -17.97 -10.99
CA VAL A 58 -12.25 -18.66 -9.81
C VAL A 58 -11.95 -17.63 -8.72
N PRO A 59 -12.49 -17.79 -7.50
CA PRO A 59 -12.16 -16.91 -6.40
C PRO A 59 -10.65 -16.97 -6.14
N LEU A 60 -9.99 -15.81 -6.20
CA LEU A 60 -8.57 -15.72 -5.90
C LEU A 60 -8.35 -16.06 -4.42
N ASN A 61 -7.64 -17.15 -4.15
CA ASN A 61 -7.23 -17.47 -2.78
C ASN A 61 -6.11 -16.52 -2.35
N GLY A 62 -6.46 -15.48 -1.61
CA GLY A 62 -5.48 -14.52 -1.08
C GLY A 62 -4.46 -15.13 -0.12
N ALA A 63 -4.72 -16.32 0.43
CA ALA A 63 -3.76 -17.04 1.27
C ALA A 63 -2.71 -17.82 0.46
N SER A 64 -2.98 -18.14 -0.81
CA SER A 64 -2.02 -18.83 -1.68
C SER A 64 -1.09 -17.86 -2.43
N VAL A 65 -1.31 -16.55 -2.30
CA VAL A 65 -0.53 -15.52 -3.00
C VAL A 65 0.12 -14.60 -1.97
N VAL A 66 1.45 -14.55 -1.97
CA VAL A 66 2.18 -13.57 -1.16
C VAL A 66 1.86 -12.18 -1.69
N ALA A 67 1.20 -11.36 -0.87
CA ALA A 67 0.91 -9.96 -1.21
C ALA A 67 2.21 -9.14 -1.21
N VAL A 68 2.96 -9.19 -2.31
CA VAL A 68 4.12 -8.33 -2.52
C VAL A 68 3.62 -6.94 -2.90
N ARG A 69 4.10 -5.91 -2.19
CA ARG A 69 3.82 -4.49 -2.52
C ARG A 69 5.11 -3.81 -2.99
N PRO A 70 5.53 -3.97 -4.26
CA PRO A 70 6.82 -3.47 -4.75
C PRO A 70 7.02 -1.98 -4.50
N TYR A 71 5.94 -1.20 -4.63
CA TYR A 71 5.96 0.25 -4.44
C TYR A 71 6.21 0.67 -3.00
N VAL A 72 5.81 -0.14 -2.01
CA VAL A 72 6.09 0.13 -0.60
C VAL A 72 7.57 -0.06 -0.32
N ALA A 73 8.15 -1.16 -0.76
CA ALA A 73 9.58 -1.40 -0.61
C ALA A 73 10.42 -0.32 -1.31
N ALA A 74 9.99 0.17 -2.48
CA ALA A 74 10.64 1.29 -3.15
C ALA A 74 10.52 2.59 -2.35
N CYS A 75 9.33 2.89 -1.81
CA CYS A 75 9.08 4.08 -0.99
C CYS A 75 9.93 4.08 0.29
N GLU A 76 9.97 2.97 1.02
CA GLU A 76 10.76 2.81 2.25
C GLU A 76 12.27 3.00 2.00
N ARG A 77 12.79 2.44 0.90
CA ARG A 77 14.19 2.63 0.49
C ARG A 77 14.51 4.10 0.23
N GLU A 78 13.61 4.80 -0.46
CA GLU A 78 13.79 6.22 -0.76
C GLU A 78 13.71 7.08 0.52
N GLN A 79 12.77 6.79 1.40
CA GLN A 79 12.68 7.44 2.72
C GLN A 79 13.96 7.23 3.54
N ALA A 80 14.51 6.01 3.58
CA ALA A 80 15.75 5.72 4.28
C ALA A 80 16.94 6.52 3.72
N ARG A 81 17.02 6.69 2.38
CA ARG A 81 18.05 7.53 1.74
C ARG A 81 17.90 8.99 2.12
N GLN A 82 16.68 9.52 2.09
CA GLN A 82 16.40 10.90 2.46
C GLN A 82 16.72 11.18 3.93
N TYR A 83 16.37 10.25 4.82
CA TYR A 83 16.70 10.33 6.24
C TYR A 83 18.21 10.42 6.46
N ARG A 84 18.99 9.54 5.82
CA ARG A 84 20.46 9.54 5.91
C ARG A 84 21.07 10.84 5.38
N ARG A 85 20.56 11.38 4.26
CA ARG A 85 21.01 12.67 3.71
C ARG A 85 20.76 13.81 4.68
N ARG A 86 19.56 13.89 5.26
CA ARG A 86 19.20 14.92 6.25
C ARG A 86 20.06 14.81 7.50
N LEU A 87 20.25 13.61 8.01
CA LEU A 87 21.10 13.36 9.17
C LEU A 87 22.56 13.74 8.88
N GLY A 88 23.08 13.41 7.70
CA GLY A 88 24.41 13.84 7.27
C GLY A 88 24.56 15.36 7.20
N LEU A 89 23.55 16.08 6.71
CA LEU A 89 23.54 17.55 6.68
C LEU A 89 23.55 18.16 8.09
N VAL A 90 22.75 17.62 9.01
CA VAL A 90 22.71 18.08 10.42
C VAL A 90 24.06 17.86 11.08
N LEU A 91 24.58 16.64 11.00
CA LEU A 91 25.89 16.32 11.59
C LEU A 91 27.00 17.19 10.99
N ALA A 92 27.00 17.40 9.67
CA ALA A 92 27.98 18.24 9.02
C ALA A 92 27.91 19.69 9.54
N ALA A 93 26.71 20.24 9.74
CA ALA A 93 26.55 21.55 10.35
C ALA A 93 27.08 21.60 11.80
N ASP A 94 26.80 20.57 12.60
CA ASP A 94 27.28 20.49 13.99
C ASP A 94 28.81 20.45 14.09
N PHE A 95 29.47 19.80 13.13
CA PHE A 95 30.93 19.71 13.05
C PHE A 95 31.59 20.82 12.21
N GLY A 96 30.82 21.78 11.66
CA GLY A 96 31.34 22.84 10.80
C GLY A 96 31.88 22.37 9.45
N ILE A 97 31.44 21.20 8.97
CA ILE A 97 31.82 20.61 7.68
C ILE A 97 30.89 21.14 6.59
N ASP A 98 31.45 21.81 5.58
CA ASP A 98 30.69 22.23 4.40
C ASP A 98 30.65 21.12 3.33
N LEU A 99 29.50 20.45 3.23
CA LEU A 99 29.26 19.39 2.25
C LEU A 99 29.17 19.90 0.80
N ASN A 100 28.91 21.19 0.56
CA ASN A 100 28.87 21.74 -0.81
C ASN A 100 30.27 21.88 -1.42
N ARG A 101 31.28 22.19 -0.60
CA ARG A 101 32.66 22.36 -1.07
C ARG A 101 33.35 21.04 -1.44
N HIS A 102 32.88 19.92 -0.88
CA HIS A 102 33.48 18.60 -1.08
C HIS A 102 32.99 17.85 -2.33
N LEU A 103 31.95 18.34 -3.01
CA LEU A 103 31.47 17.75 -4.28
C LEU A 103 32.20 18.29 -5.52
N ILE A 104 33.01 19.35 -5.39
CA ILE A 104 33.78 19.94 -6.51
C ILE A 104 35.11 19.18 -6.75
N GLY A 105 35.51 18.27 -5.84
CA GLY A 105 36.79 17.54 -5.92
C GLY A 105 36.71 16.04 -6.21
N ALA A 106 35.53 15.47 -6.48
CA ALA A 106 35.39 14.06 -6.85
C ALA A 106 35.51 13.87 -8.38
N GLU A 107 36.56 14.43 -8.98
CA GLU A 107 37.05 13.99 -10.28
C GLU A 107 37.95 12.76 -10.07
N GLY A 108 37.57 11.64 -10.68
CA GLY A 108 38.42 10.52 -11.08
C GLY A 108 39.45 10.00 -10.08
N VAL A 109 39.13 8.89 -9.41
CA VAL A 109 40.16 7.91 -9.06
C VAL A 109 40.07 6.78 -10.07
N ALA A 110 41.13 6.69 -10.88
CA ALA A 110 41.46 5.62 -11.80
C ALA A 110 41.88 4.34 -11.06
#